data_AF-A0A7X1ZDA0-F1
#
_entry.id   AF-A0A7X1ZDA0-F1
#
_cell.length_a   1.000
_cell.length_b   1.000
_cell.length_c   1.000
_cell.angle_alpha   90.00
_cell.angle_beta   90.00
_cell.angle_gamma   90.00
#
_symmetry.space_group_name_H-M   'P 1'
#
loop_
_entity.id
_entity.type
_entity.pdbx_description
1 polymer ?
#
loop_
_entity_poly.entity_id
_entity_poly.type
_entity_poly.pdbx_seq_one_letter_code
_entity_poly.pdbx_strand_id
1 'polypeptide(L)'
;MVMMDPNLSSADTPHVQVIAKCFDMLPIVASAWTEMTLAGPHGTEKVHDMLQRCVHNAEANGDSALAATSRSALQIFDARTRAGLALTDQTRQPDGAMH
;
A
#
# COMPACT_ATOMS: atom_id res chain seq x y z
N MET A 1 27.96 15.45 6.18
CA MET A 1 27.08 15.38 4.99
C MET A 1 26.18 14.17 5.22
N VAL A 2 24.97 14.40 5.72
CA VAL A 2 24.01 13.32 5.98
C VAL A 2 23.55 12.83 4.62
N MET A 3 23.97 11.63 4.22
CA MET A 3 23.36 10.93 3.10
C MET A 3 21.91 10.68 3.50
N MET A 4 21.01 11.53 3.04
CA MET A 4 19.60 11.20 3.00
C MET A 4 19.48 10.02 2.04
N ASP A 5 19.26 8.83 2.57
CA ASP A 5 18.80 7.70 1.77
C ASP A 5 17.69 8.19 0.83
N PRO A 6 17.71 7.86 -0.46
CA PRO A 6 16.65 8.22 -1.41
C PRO A 6 15.31 7.53 -1.10
N ASN A 7 15.12 7.02 0.12
CA ASN A 7 13.85 6.50 0.62
C ASN A 7 12.91 7.62 1.09
N LEU A 8 12.86 8.72 0.34
CA LEU A 8 11.64 9.55 0.16
C LEU A 8 10.47 8.73 -0.45
N SER A 9 10.68 7.43 -0.70
CA SER A 9 9.94 6.60 -1.65
C SER A 9 8.65 5.95 -1.11
N SER A 10 8.41 5.97 0.20
CA SER A 10 7.20 5.39 0.81
C SER A 10 6.04 6.39 0.91
N ALA A 11 6.32 7.63 1.33
CA ALA A 11 5.32 8.68 1.52
C ALA A 11 4.65 9.14 0.22
N ASP A 12 5.37 9.07 -0.90
CA ASP A 12 4.86 9.39 -2.25
C ASP A 12 4.20 8.22 -2.96
N THR A 13 4.07 7.07 -2.29
CA THR A 13 3.31 5.97 -2.89
C THR A 13 1.82 6.34 -3.00
N PRO A 14 1.14 5.95 -4.10
CA PRO A 14 -0.26 6.31 -4.32
C PRO A 14 -1.20 5.92 -3.17
N HIS A 15 -0.94 4.79 -2.51
CA HIS A 15 -1.76 4.33 -1.39
C HIS A 15 -1.52 5.17 -0.12
N VAL A 16 -0.28 5.59 0.17
CA VAL A 16 0.00 6.48 1.31
C VAL A 16 -0.61 7.86 1.11
N GLN A 17 -0.51 8.43 -0.08
CA GLN A 17 -1.11 9.73 -0.39
C GLN A 17 -2.65 9.71 -0.27
N VAL A 18 -3.30 8.63 -0.71
CA VAL A 18 -4.74 8.44 -0.56
C VAL A 18 -5.13 8.29 0.91
N ILE A 19 -4.41 7.46 1.68
CA ILE A 19 -4.66 7.31 3.12
C ILE A 19 -4.49 8.65 3.84
N ALA A 20 -3.43 9.39 3.55
CA ALA A 20 -3.19 10.71 4.13
C ALA A 20 -4.38 11.66 3.91
N LYS A 21 -4.82 11.78 2.66
CA LYS A 21 -5.92 12.66 2.27
C LYS A 21 -7.28 12.23 2.83
N CYS A 22 -7.52 10.93 2.89
CA CYS A 22 -8.78 10.34 3.34
C CYS A 22 -9.00 10.49 4.86
N PHE A 23 -7.92 10.51 5.64
CA PHE A 23 -7.96 10.62 7.10
C PHE A 23 -7.47 11.98 7.64
N ASP A 24 -7.32 12.97 6.75
CA ASP A 24 -6.82 14.32 7.07
C ASP A 24 -5.53 14.30 7.93
N MET A 25 -4.60 13.42 7.55
CA MET A 25 -3.35 13.21 8.27
C MET A 25 -2.14 13.57 7.41
N LEU A 26 -1.03 13.95 8.06
CA LEU A 26 0.21 14.26 7.35
C LEU A 26 0.74 13.01 6.61
N PRO A 27 1.28 13.15 5.37
CA PRO A 27 1.80 12.02 4.59
C PRO A 27 2.85 11.20 5.33
N ILE A 28 3.68 11.83 6.16
CA ILE A 28 4.69 11.14 6.97
C ILE A 28 4.06 10.20 8.01
N VAL A 29 2.93 10.59 8.59
CA VAL A 29 2.20 9.77 9.57
C VAL A 29 1.49 8.62 8.85
N ALA A 30 0.92 8.88 7.67
CA ALA A 30 0.29 7.85 6.85
C ALA A 30 1.32 6.81 6.37
N SER A 31 2.53 7.25 5.98
CA SER A 31 3.66 6.39 5.62
C SER A 31 4.05 5.50 6.79
N ALA A 32 4.29 6.10 7.97
CA ALA A 32 4.68 5.36 9.17
C ALA A 32 3.62 4.34 9.58
N TRP A 33 2.33 4.72 9.55
CA TRP A 33 1.24 3.78 9.84
C TRP A 33 1.19 2.63 8.83
N THR A 34 1.36 2.92 7.53
CA THR A 34 1.37 1.93 6.46
C THR A 34 2.50 0.93 6.64
N GLU A 35 3.72 1.41 6.90
CA GLU A 35 4.89 0.56 7.15
C GLU A 35 4.73 -0.32 8.39
N MET A 36 4.30 0.27 9.51
CA MET A 36 4.03 -0.50 10.74
C MET A 36 2.93 -1.54 10.54
N THR A 37 1.91 -1.20 9.75
CA THR A 37 0.80 -2.12 9.46
C THR A 37 1.28 -3.27 8.58
N LEU A 38 2.03 -2.99 7.51
CA LEU A 38 2.59 -3.99 6.60
C LEU A 38 3.56 -4.95 7.28
N ALA A 39 4.30 -4.48 8.31
CA ALA A 39 5.18 -5.33 9.11
C ALA A 39 4.42 -6.29 10.06
N GLY A 40 3.13 -6.03 10.31
CA GLY A 40 2.29 -6.84 11.18
C GLY A 40 1.62 -8.02 10.47
N PRO A 41 1.05 -8.98 11.24
CA PRO A 41 0.24 -10.05 10.67
C PRO A 41 -0.99 -9.45 9.98
N HIS A 42 -1.33 -9.99 8.81
CA HIS A 42 -2.44 -9.50 7.97
C HIS A 42 -2.29 -8.03 7.56
N GLY A 43 -1.06 -7.50 7.53
CA GLY A 43 -0.78 -6.09 7.23
C GLY A 43 -1.33 -5.65 5.87
N THR A 44 -1.16 -6.49 4.86
CA THR A 44 -1.72 -6.25 3.52
C THR A 44 -3.24 -6.10 3.53
N GLU A 45 -3.95 -7.02 4.19
CA GLU A 45 -5.42 -7.00 4.27
C GLU A 45 -5.90 -5.70 4.94
N LYS A 46 -5.22 -5.26 5.99
CA LYS A 46 -5.55 -4.00 6.69
C LYS A 46 -5.34 -2.76 5.82
N VAL A 47 -4.26 -2.69 5.05
CA VAL A 47 -4.01 -1.56 4.14
C VAL A 47 -5.02 -1.58 2.99
N HIS A 48 -5.34 -2.75 2.44
CA HIS A 48 -6.38 -2.93 1.44
C HIS A 48 -7.76 -2.43 1.95
N ASP A 49 -8.19 -2.87 3.13
CA ASP A 49 -9.45 -2.45 3.74
C ASP A 49 -9.50 -0.94 3.97
N MET A 50 -8.36 -0.35 4.33
CA MET A 50 -8.26 1.10 4.51
C MET A 50 -8.48 1.85 3.19
N LEU A 51 -7.88 1.38 2.10
CA LEU A 51 -8.07 1.95 0.76
C LEU A 51 -9.51 1.79 0.27
N GLN A 52 -10.16 0.65 0.54
CA GLN A 52 -11.58 0.45 0.26
C GLN A 52 -12.47 1.43 1.01
N ARG A 53 -12.19 1.67 2.30
CA ARG A 53 -12.90 2.70 3.08
C ARG A 53 -12.74 4.08 2.47
N CYS A 54 -11.58 4.41 1.91
CA CYS A 54 -11.36 5.69 1.23
C CYS A 54 -12.17 5.83 -0.05
N VAL A 55 -12.33 4.74 -0.82
CA VAL A 55 -13.26 4.73 -1.97
C VAL A 55 -14.68 5.02 -1.50
N HIS A 56 -15.16 4.28 -0.49
CA HIS A 56 -16.54 4.42 0.00
C HIS A 56 -16.81 5.78 0.63
N ASN A 57 -15.88 6.33 1.40
CA ASN A 57 -16.03 7.66 1.99
C ASN A 57 -16.07 8.74 0.91
N ALA A 58 -15.21 8.65 -0.12
CA ALA A 58 -15.22 9.59 -1.23
C ALA A 58 -16.52 9.50 -2.05
N GLU A 59 -17.03 8.30 -2.31
CA GLU A 59 -18.33 8.06 -2.95
C GLU A 59 -19.48 8.67 -2.13
N ALA A 60 -19.51 8.40 -0.82
CA ALA A 60 -20.54 8.90 0.08
C ALA A 60 -20.56 10.44 0.18
N ASN A 61 -19.40 11.07 0.04
CA ASN A 61 -19.26 12.54 0.03
C ASN A 61 -19.46 13.17 -1.36
N GLY A 62 -19.70 12.37 -2.41
CA GLY A 62 -19.81 12.86 -3.78
C GLY A 62 -18.50 13.32 -4.43
N ASP A 63 -17.35 13.07 -3.79
CA ASP A 63 -16.03 13.39 -4.32
C ASP A 63 -15.58 12.32 -5.34
N SER A 64 -16.11 12.47 -6.56
CA SER A 64 -15.85 11.54 -7.67
C SER A 64 -14.36 11.49 -8.05
N ALA A 65 -13.62 12.58 -7.87
CA ALA A 65 -12.20 12.65 -8.18
C ALA A 65 -11.40 11.83 -7.17
N LEU A 66 -11.64 12.04 -5.87
CA LEU A 66 -10.99 11.26 -4.81
C LEU A 66 -11.37 9.78 -4.88
N ALA A 67 -12.62 9.45 -5.22
CA ALA A 67 -13.05 8.07 -5.40
C ALA A 67 -12.27 7.40 -6.55
N ALA A 68 -12.09 8.08 -7.68
CA ALA A 68 -11.29 7.57 -8.80
C ALA A 68 -9.81 7.37 -8.42
N THR A 69 -9.20 8.36 -7.76
CA THR A 69 -7.81 8.26 -7.27
C THR A 69 -7.65 7.10 -6.28
N SER A 70 -8.61 6.94 -5.36
CA SER A 70 -8.59 5.87 -4.35
C SER A 70 -8.70 4.49 -4.99
N ARG A 71 -9.58 4.32 -5.99
CA ARG A 71 -9.69 3.05 -6.74
C ARG A 71 -8.40 2.73 -7.50
N SER A 72 -7.76 3.72 -8.11
CA SER A 72 -6.48 3.54 -8.79
C SER A 72 -5.37 3.11 -7.82
N ALA A 73 -5.27 3.78 -6.66
CA ALA A 73 -4.30 3.42 -5.62
C ALA A 73 -4.51 2.00 -5.09
N LEU A 74 -5.76 1.59 -4.87
CA LEU A 74 -6.13 0.22 -4.49
C LEU A 74 -5.68 -0.81 -5.54
N GLN A 75 -5.98 -0.58 -6.81
CA GLN A 75 -5.58 -1.49 -7.90
C GLN A 75 -4.06 -1.64 -8.00
N ILE A 76 -3.30 -0.54 -7.86
CA ILE A 76 -1.84 -0.55 -7.86
C ILE A 76 -1.30 -1.33 -6.65
N PHE A 77 -1.88 -1.11 -5.47
CA PHE A 77 -1.49 -1.84 -4.26
C PHE A 77 -1.71 -3.34 -4.43
N ASP A 78 -2.90 -3.76 -4.87
CA ASP A 78 -3.24 -5.17 -5.09
C ASP A 78 -2.33 -5.85 -6.11
N ALA A 79 -2.00 -5.17 -7.21
CA ALA A 79 -1.09 -5.69 -8.22
C ALA A 79 0.31 -5.93 -7.65
N ARG A 80 0.82 -4.99 -6.84
CA ARG A 80 2.13 -5.11 -6.18
C ARG A 80 2.15 -6.23 -5.15
N THR A 81 1.10 -6.35 -4.35
CA THR A 81 1.00 -7.44 -3.36
C THR A 81 0.94 -8.81 -4.05
N ARG A 82 0.10 -8.97 -5.07
CA ARG A 82 0.03 -10.25 -5.81
C ARG A 82 1.38 -10.61 -6.44
N ALA A 83 2.09 -9.64 -7.01
CA ALA A 83 3.42 -9.85 -7.56
C ALA A 83 4.45 -10.26 -6.48
N GLY A 84 4.40 -9.63 -5.30
CA GLY A 84 5.25 -9.99 -4.16
C GLY A 84 5.01 -11.42 -3.68
N LEU A 85 3.74 -11.83 -3.56
CA LEU A 85 3.38 -13.20 -3.18
C LEU A 85 3.87 -14.23 -4.22
N ALA A 86 3.73 -13.92 -5.51
CA ALA A 86 4.21 -14.78 -6.59
C ALA A 86 5.74 -14.95 -6.60
N LEU A 87 6.50 -13.95 -6.12
CA LEU A 87 7.95 -14.02 -6.00
C LEU A 87 8.39 -14.87 -4.80
N THR A 88 7.69 -14.76 -3.67
CA THR A 88 7.95 -15.57 -2.47
C THR A 88 7.61 -17.05 -2.64
N ASP A 89 6.64 -17.36 -3.50
CA ASP A 89 6.26 -18.73 -3.83
C ASP A 89 7.34 -19.42 -4.70
N GLN A 90 7.89 -18.71 -5.69
CA GLN A 90 8.97 -19.21 -6.55
C GLN A 90 10.29 -19.43 -5.81
N THR A 91 10.60 -18.63 -4.78
CA THR A 91 11.80 -18.82 -3.95
C THR A 91 11.67 -19.99 -2.97
N ARG A 92 10.47 -20.57 -2.80
CA ARG A 92 10.24 -21.73 -1.93
C ARG A 92 10.33 -23.07 -2.67
N GLN A 93 10.59 -23.08 -3.98
CA GLN A 93 10.78 -24.32 -4.73
C GLN A 93 12.12 -24.96 -4.30
N PRO A 94 12.13 -26.13 -3.62
CA PRO A 94 13.36 -26.74 -3.16
C PRO A 94 14.16 -27.24 -4.38
N ASP A 95 15.48 -27.01 -4.35
CA ASP A 95 16.52 -27.63 -5.16
C ASP A 95 16.52 -29.17 -4.96
N GLY A 96 15.46 -29.80 -5.42
CA GLY A 96 15.19 -31.23 -5.31
C GLY A 96 15.33 -31.91 -6.66
N ALA A 97 16.45 -31.71 -7.35
CA ALA A 97 16.81 -32.50 -8.51
C ALA A 97 18.32 -32.72 -8.57
N MET A 98 18.85 -33.43 -7.57
CA MET A 98 20.08 -34.20 -7.73
C MET A 98 19.66 -35.59 -8.22
N HIS A 99 19.86 -35.86 -9.51
CA HIS A 99 20.00 -37.20 -10.07
C HIS A 99 21.29 -37.24 -10.89
#